data_AF-A0AAV4A7K4-F1
#
_entry.id   AF-A0AAV4A7K4-F1
#
_cell.length_a   1.000
_cell.length_b   1.000
_cell.length_c   1.000
_cell.angle_alpha   90.00
_cell.angle_beta   90.00
_cell.angle_gamma   90.00
#
_symmetry.space_group_name_H-M   'P 1'
#
loop_
_entity.id
_entity.type
_entity.pdbx_description
1 polymer ?
#
loop_
_entity_poly.entity_id
_entity_poly.type
_entity_poly.pdbx_seq_one_letter_code
_entity_poly.pdbx_strand_id
1 'polypeptide(L)' 'MEIIMREAEGSASPADLCSGCYMPPLKDFMDDTKILCSKENETRRMLVQLDALMNWSRMSFKPKKSRNMSIRKGKFR' A
#
# COMPACT_ATOMS: atom_id res chain seq x y z
N MET A 1 1.82 -0.68 14.48
CA MET A 1 1.65 -0.72 13.01
C MET A 1 0.20 -0.99 12.65
N GLU A 2 -0.40 -2.07 13.16
CA GLU A 2 -1.80 -2.44 12.92
C GLU A 2 -2.81 -1.28 12.92
N ILE A 3 -2.84 -0.43 13.96
CA ILE A 3 -3.81 0.69 14.04
C ILE A 3 -3.62 1.71 12.89
N ILE A 4 -2.37 2.05 12.58
CA ILE A 4 -2.02 2.98 11.48
C ILE A 4 -2.42 2.36 10.14
N MET A 5 -2.17 1.07 9.99
CA MET A 5 -2.44 0.32 8.77
C MET A 5 -3.93 0.15 8.51
N ARG A 6 -4.72 -0.06 9.57
CA ARG A 6 -6.18 -0.14 9.50
C ARG A 6 -6.82 1.18 9.06
N GLU A 7 -6.26 2.31 9.49
CA GLU A 7 -6.72 3.63 9.03
C GLU A 7 -6.35 3.89 7.56
N ALA A 8 -5.16 3.46 7.14
CA ALA A 8 -4.71 3.58 5.75
C ALA A 8 -5.45 2.63 4.78
N GLU A 9 -6.02 1.53 5.26
CA GLU A 9 -6.74 0.57 4.42
C GLU A 9 -7.97 1.22 3.74
N GLY A 10 -8.59 2.21 4.38
CA GLY A 10 -9.73 2.95 3.81
C GLY A 10 -9.39 3.82 2.59
N SER A 11 -8.11 4.04 2.29
CA SER A 11 -7.65 4.88 1.17
C SER A 11 -7.72 4.21 -0.20
N ALA A 12 -7.87 2.88 -0.24
CA ALA A 12 -7.79 2.09 -1.45
C ALA A 12 -8.85 0.99 -1.50
N SER A 13 -9.28 0.68 -2.73
CA SER A 13 -10.17 -0.47 -2.96
C SER A 13 -9.35 -1.77 -2.91
N PRO A 14 -9.97 -2.90 -2.54
CA PRO A 14 -9.34 -4.22 -2.70
C PRO A 14 -8.77 -4.41 -4.11
N ALA A 15 -7.57 -4.97 -4.18
CA ALA A 15 -6.93 -5.27 -5.45
C ALA A 15 -7.61 -6.46 -6.11
N ASP A 16 -7.98 -6.32 -7.37
CA ASP A 16 -8.59 -7.38 -8.17
C ASP A 16 -7.48 -8.28 -8.75
N LEU A 17 -7.48 -9.54 -8.37
CA LEU A 17 -6.56 -10.56 -8.84
C LEU A 17 -7.11 -11.34 -10.05
N CYS A 18 -8.22 -10.88 -10.63
CA CYS A 18 -9.07 -11.55 -11.61
C CYS A 18 -9.87 -12.73 -11.03
N SER A 19 -10.86 -13.19 -11.80
CA SER A 19 -11.68 -14.38 -11.47
C SER A 19 -12.48 -14.27 -10.16
N GLY A 20 -12.83 -13.04 -9.75
CA GLY A 20 -13.56 -12.79 -8.51
C GLY A 20 -12.72 -12.91 -7.24
N CYS A 21 -11.39 -13.05 -7.37
CA CYS A 21 -10.47 -13.05 -6.25
C CYS A 21 -10.00 -11.62 -5.95
N TYR A 22 -10.20 -11.18 -4.70
CA TYR A 22 -9.75 -9.88 -4.23
C TYR A 22 -8.73 -10.05 -3.12
N MET A 23 -7.71 -9.18 -3.10
CA MET A 23 -6.77 -9.08 -2.00
C MET A 23 -6.95 -7.74 -1.28
N PRO A 24 -6.81 -7.70 0.05
CA PRO A 24 -6.76 -6.43 0.77
C PRO A 24 -5.69 -5.52 0.15
N PRO A 25 -5.95 -4.22 0.04
CA PRO A 25 -5.02 -3.28 -0.58
C PRO A 25 -3.74 -3.10 0.25
N LEU A 26 -3.79 -3.47 1.53
CA LEU A 26 -2.71 -3.35 2.47
C LEU A 26 -2.55 -4.65 3.26
N LYS A 27 -1.31 -5.09 3.42
CA LYS A 27 -0.97 -6.21 4.29
C LYS A 27 0.31 -5.91 5.02
N ASP A 28 0.27 -5.94 6.35
CA ASP A 28 1.42 -5.70 7.21
C ASP A 28 1.87 -6.99 7.91
N PHE A 29 3.16 -7.01 8.24
CA PHE A 29 3.77 -8.01 9.11
C PHE A 29 4.92 -7.34 9.85
N MET A 30 4.77 -7.15 11.16
CA MET A 30 5.73 -6.39 11.99
C MET A 30 5.89 -4.95 11.50
N ASP A 31 7.12 -4.53 11.15
CA ASP A 31 7.46 -3.22 10.59
C ASP A 31 7.37 -3.17 9.06
N ASP A 32 7.24 -4.32 8.40
CA ASP A 32 7.11 -4.40 6.95
C ASP A 32 5.64 -4.29 6.54
N THR A 33 5.38 -3.53 5.48
CA THR A 33 4.05 -3.37 4.91
C THR A 33 4.11 -3.48 3.40
N LYS A 34 3.13 -4.18 2.83
CA LYS A 34 2.94 -4.33 1.39
C LYS A 34 1.63 -3.68 1.00
N ILE A 35 1.70 -3.00 -0.13
CA ILE A 35 0.59 -2.29 -0.74
C ILE A 35 0.34 -2.93 -2.09
N LEU A 36 -0.91 -3.29 -2.37
CA LEU A 36 -1.36 -3.75 -3.66
C LEU A 36 -2.52 -2.87 -4.12
N CYS A 37 -2.32 -2.12 -5.19
CA CYS A 37 -3.34 -1.27 -5.77
C CYS A 37 -3.45 -1.53 -7.27
N SER A 38 -4.67 -1.55 -7.78
CA SER A 38 -4.94 -1.77 -9.22
C SER A 38 -4.69 -0.51 -10.05
N LYS A 39 -4.83 0.68 -9.43
CA LYS A 39 -4.72 1.99 -10.11
C LYS A 39 -3.62 2.85 -9.50
N GLU A 40 -2.97 3.62 -10.36
CA GLU A 40 -1.94 4.59 -9.98
C GLU A 40 -2.48 5.67 -9.02
N ASN A 41 -3.69 6.18 -9.30
CA ASN A 41 -4.33 7.20 -8.46
C ASN A 41 -4.61 6.70 -7.04
N GLU A 42 -5.04 5.44 -6.89
CA GLU A 42 -5.28 4.81 -5.58
C GLU A 42 -3.95 4.64 -4.83
N THR A 43 -2.90 4.18 -5.54
CA THR A 43 -1.55 4.06 -4.99
C THR A 43 -1.05 5.41 -4.45
N ARG A 44 -1.21 6.48 -5.22
CA ARG A 44 -0.78 7.83 -4.81
C ARG A 44 -1.53 8.32 -3.57
N ARG A 45 -2.85 8.14 -3.52
CA ARG A 45 -3.66 8.51 -2.35
C ARG A 45 -3.21 7.76 -1.11
N MET A 46 -2.99 6.46 -1.23
CA MET A 46 -2.56 5.63 -0.10
C MET A 46 -1.16 6.01 0.40
N LEU A 47 -0.22 6.30 -0.51
CA LEU A 47 1.11 6.77 -0.12
C LEU A 47 1.06 8.11 0.62
N VAL A 48 0.22 9.06 0.18
CA VAL A 48 0.04 10.36 0.87
C VAL A 48 -0.55 10.16 2.26
N GLN A 49 -1.57 9.30 2.39
CA GLN A 49 -2.18 9.02 3.68
C GLN A 49 -1.22 8.30 4.64
N LEU A 50 -0.45 7.33 4.13
CA LEU A 50 0.57 6.64 4.92
C LEU A 50 1.67 7.58 5.40
N ASP A 51 2.15 8.49 4.55
CA ASP A 51 3.15 9.48 4.95
C ASP A 51 2.63 10.38 6.08
N ALA A 52 1.38 10.85 5.97
CA ALA A 52 0.74 11.64 7.01
C ALA A 52 0.59 10.88 8.35
N LEU A 53 0.15 9.62 8.31
CA LEU A 53 -0.02 8.79 9.50
C LEU A 53 1.33 8.42 10.14
N MET A 54 2.35 8.12 9.33
CA MET A 54 3.69 7.84 9.83
C MET A 54 4.29 9.07 10.49
N ASN A 55 4.16 10.24 9.87
CA ASN A 55 4.60 11.50 10.46
C ASN A 55 3.87 11.81 11.78
N TRP A 56 2.55 11.61 11.83
CA TRP A 56 1.76 11.75 13.07
C TRP A 56 2.27 10.84 14.19
N SER A 57 2.61 9.60 13.86
CA SER A 57 3.17 8.62 14.79
C SER A 57 4.66 8.79 15.11
N ARG A 58 5.31 9.86 14.58
CA ARG A 58 6.76 10.12 14.70
C ARG A 58 7.63 8.98 14.14
N MET A 59 7.13 8.30 13.11
CA MET A 59 7.85 7.26 12.37
C MET A 59 8.13 7.69 10.93
N SER A 60 9.06 7.00 10.26
CA SER A 60 9.37 7.25 8.85
C SER A 60 9.69 5.95 8.12
N PHE A 61 9.32 5.88 6.84
CA PHE A 61 9.75 4.79 5.97
C PHE A 61 11.21 5.00 5.55
N LYS A 62 12.00 3.92 5.54
CA LYS A 62 13.39 3.96 5.07
C LYS A 62 13.43 3.84 3.55
N PRO A 63 13.77 4.89 2.78
CA PRO A 63 13.66 4.85 1.32
C PRO A 63 14.52 3.77 0.67
N LYS A 64 15.70 3.48 1.25
CA LYS A 64 16.61 2.42 0.78
C LYS A 64 16.04 1.00 0.95
N LYS A 65 15.06 0.82 1.84
CA LYS A 65 14.41 -0.48 2.09
C LYS A 65 13.05 -0.60 1.40
N SER A 66 12.37 0.53 1.18
CA SER A 66 11.10 0.57 0.46
C SER A 66 11.30 0.38 -1.05
N ARG A 67 10.55 -0.54 -1.64
CA ARG A 67 10.56 -0.79 -3.10
C ARG A 67 9.15 -0.71 -3.64
N ASN A 68 9.04 -0.36 -4.92
CA ASN A 68 7.81 -0.47 -5.69
C ASN A 68 8.03 -1.39 -6.89
N MET A 69 6.94 -1.96 -7.39
CA MET A 69 6.95 -2.79 -8.58
C MET A 69 5.61 -2.57 -9.28
N SER A 70 5.65 -2.19 -10.55
CA SER A 70 4.44 -2.04 -11.35
C SER A 70 4.37 -3.15 -12.39
N ILE A 71 3.20 -3.78 -12.51
CA ILE A 71 2.97 -4.80 -13.55
C ILE A 71 1.98 -4.21 -14.55
N ARG A 72 2.40 -4.06 -15.80
CA ARG A 72 1.52 -3.66 -16.91
C ARG A 72 1.60 -4.69 -18.01
N LYS A 73 0.46 -5.27 -18.38
CA LYS A 73 0.35 -6.28 -19.45
C LYS A 73 1.35 -7.45 -19.29
N GLY A 74 1.50 -7.94 -18.05
CA GLY A 74 2.41 -9.04 -17.73
C GLY A 74 3.90 -8.69 -17.72
N LYS A 75 4.28 -7.42 -17.86
CA LYS A 75 5.67 -6.96 -17.79
C LYS A 75 5.90 -6.08 -16.56
N PHE A 76 7.05 -6.26 -15.92
CA PHE A 76 7.53 -5.37 -14.88
C PHE A 76 7.95 -4.03 -15.49
N ARG A 77 7.53 -2.94 -14.86
CA ARG A 77 7.94 -1.56 -15.15
C ARG A 77 8.49 -0.92 -13.89
#